data_AF-A0A661S0G1-F1
#
_entry.id   AF-A0A661S0G1-F1
#
_cell.length_a   1.000
_cell.length_b   1.000
_cell.length_c   1.000
_cell.angle_alpha   90.00
_cell.angle_beta   90.00
_cell.angle_gamma   90.00
#
_symmetry.space_group_name_H-M   'P 1'
#
loop_
_entity.id
_entity.type
_entity.pdbx_description
1 polymer ?
#
loop_
_entity_poly.entity_id
_entity_poly.type
_entity_poly.pdbx_seq_one_letter_code
_entity_poly.pdbx_strand_id
1 'polypeptide(L)'
;MSQSSIPLRQKVLVLLEILGNRAYVLIFDNFEDVLNTEGAVSDRELDEFLSLIASEKHSLRVVLTTREKLQLKTGTANARVRNLPIEKGLPDDEAIALLSDLEERTGVDCGFAEVGREILLRAVHAVKGIPKGIEYIHSILMKDETLSLEQLLDSTSLFEGEVLDNLTEFQYNHLSEQERRVLMALSVFDKPVPAVAVQFILLPFYPDLDAGTALKTLVRNSILLTRRGNDTFELHPRDQQYAYKQLPETGKPGEFTRVNLHTRAADVGGAKLNPPSRITDYDIECNGGFRFSHLQREK
;
A
#
# COMPACT_ATOMS: atom_id res chain seq x y z
N MET A 1 -14.48 41.22 7.43
CA MET A 1 -15.67 40.67 6.73
C MET A 1 -15.51 39.16 6.69
N SER A 2 -16.33 38.45 7.48
CA SER A 2 -16.30 36.99 7.58
C SER A 2 -16.81 36.38 6.27
N GLN A 3 -16.00 35.54 5.61
CA GLN A 3 -16.49 34.71 4.52
C GLN A 3 -17.43 33.67 5.13
N SER A 4 -18.75 33.86 4.97
CA SER A 4 -19.75 32.87 5.36
C SER A 4 -19.55 31.61 4.52
N SER A 5 -18.89 30.59 5.06
CA SER A 5 -18.67 29.34 4.36
C SER A 5 -20.02 28.63 4.15
N ILE A 6 -20.34 28.27 2.91
CA ILE A 6 -21.53 27.47 2.57
C ILE A 6 -21.56 26.21 3.46
N PRO A 7 -22.68 25.87 4.12
CA PRO A 7 -22.79 24.66 4.93
C PRO A 7 -22.50 23.40 4.12
N LEU A 8 -21.87 22.38 4.75
CA LEU A 8 -21.49 21.13 4.09
C LEU A 8 -22.66 20.48 3.36
N ARG A 9 -23.81 20.32 4.03
CA ARG A 9 -25.02 19.79 3.40
C ARG A 9 -25.37 20.48 2.08
N GLN A 10 -25.31 21.81 2.03
CA GLN A 10 -25.63 22.55 0.82
C GLN A 10 -24.59 22.31 -0.28
N LYS A 11 -23.30 22.19 0.06
CA LYS A 11 -22.25 21.78 -0.90
C LYS A 11 -22.51 20.39 -1.47
N VAL A 12 -22.90 19.43 -0.64
CA VAL A 12 -23.19 18.05 -1.07
C VAL A 12 -24.40 18.00 -1.99
N LEU A 13 -25.50 18.69 -1.64
CA LEU A 13 -26.69 18.73 -2.50
C LEU A 13 -26.38 19.36 -3.87
N VAL A 14 -25.63 20.47 -3.89
CA VAL A 14 -25.18 21.10 -5.14
C VAL A 14 -24.28 20.15 -5.94
N LEU A 15 -23.36 19.44 -5.29
CA LEU A 15 -22.54 18.41 -5.94
C LEU A 15 -23.42 17.35 -6.61
N LEU A 16 -24.37 16.77 -5.86
CA LEU A 16 -25.27 15.74 -6.38
C LEU A 16 -26.13 16.25 -7.56
N GLU A 17 -26.56 17.51 -7.51
CA GLU A 17 -27.26 18.17 -8.62
C GLU A 17 -26.37 18.34 -9.86
N ILE A 18 -25.12 18.79 -9.69
CA ILE A 18 -24.13 18.95 -10.77
C ILE A 18 -23.81 17.60 -11.42
N LEU A 19 -23.65 16.53 -10.62
CA LEU A 19 -23.43 15.18 -11.14
C LEU A 19 -24.66 14.69 -11.92
N GLY A 20 -25.85 15.14 -11.54
CA GLY A 20 -27.11 14.87 -12.22
C GLY A 20 -27.35 13.36 -12.36
N ASN A 21 -27.76 12.93 -13.56
CA ASN A 21 -28.06 11.51 -13.86
C ASN A 21 -26.88 10.76 -14.51
N ARG A 22 -25.68 11.33 -14.52
CA ARG A 22 -24.51 10.65 -15.10
C ARG A 22 -23.95 9.62 -14.10
N ALA A 23 -23.40 8.53 -14.60
CA ALA A 23 -22.82 7.49 -13.77
C ALA A 23 -21.42 7.90 -13.29
N TYR A 24 -21.31 8.29 -12.02
CA TYR A 24 -20.04 8.52 -11.35
C TYR A 24 -19.81 7.46 -10.27
N VAL A 25 -18.55 7.03 -10.13
CA VAL A 25 -18.10 6.15 -9.05
C VAL A 25 -17.02 6.89 -8.26
N LEU A 26 -17.24 7.02 -6.95
CA LEU A 26 -16.26 7.52 -6.00
C LEU A 26 -15.70 6.32 -5.23
N ILE A 27 -14.38 6.15 -5.25
CA ILE A 27 -13.69 5.05 -4.59
C ILE A 27 -12.87 5.61 -3.45
N PHE A 28 -13.10 5.06 -2.26
CA PHE A 28 -12.24 5.23 -1.10
C PHE A 28 -11.52 3.90 -0.86
N ASP A 29 -10.21 3.94 -0.95
CA ASP A 29 -9.37 2.79 -0.65
C ASP A 29 -8.78 2.90 0.76
N ASN A 30 -8.62 1.77 1.46
CA ASN A 30 -8.13 1.67 2.84
C ASN A 30 -8.82 2.63 3.81
N PHE A 31 -10.15 2.56 3.87
CA PHE A 31 -10.96 3.48 4.64
C PHE A 31 -10.76 3.37 6.16
N GLU A 32 -10.09 2.33 6.66
CA GLU A 32 -9.75 2.16 8.08
C GLU A 32 -8.99 3.36 8.67
N ASP A 33 -8.21 4.10 7.87
CA ASP A 33 -7.41 5.25 8.33
C ASP A 33 -8.26 6.43 8.86
N VAL A 34 -9.54 6.48 8.47
CA VAL A 34 -10.48 7.52 8.92
C VAL A 34 -11.52 6.98 9.91
N LEU A 35 -11.39 5.72 10.33
CA LEU A 35 -12.24 5.11 11.34
C LEU A 35 -11.62 5.25 12.73
N ASN A 36 -12.47 5.23 13.74
CA ASN A 36 -12.06 5.08 15.12
C ASN A 36 -12.02 3.59 15.51
N THR A 37 -11.65 3.30 16.76
CA THR A 37 -11.58 1.94 17.31
C THR A 37 -12.91 1.19 17.31
N GLU A 38 -14.03 1.88 17.21
CA GLU A 38 -15.36 1.30 17.11
C GLU A 38 -15.81 1.09 15.65
N GLY A 39 -15.00 1.47 14.67
CA GLY A 39 -15.34 1.41 13.24
C GLY A 39 -16.25 2.55 12.76
N ALA A 40 -16.44 3.60 13.58
CA ALA A 40 -17.17 4.81 13.20
C ALA A 40 -16.24 5.82 12.53
N VAL A 41 -16.77 6.64 11.62
CA VAL A 41 -15.99 7.67 10.92
C VAL A 41 -15.58 8.77 11.91
N SER A 42 -14.27 8.96 12.07
CA SER A 42 -13.67 9.92 13.00
C SER A 42 -13.87 11.37 12.53
N ASP A 43 -13.81 11.61 11.22
CA ASP A 43 -14.01 12.94 10.64
C ASP A 43 -15.50 13.26 10.51
N ARG A 44 -15.93 14.32 11.20
CA ARG A 44 -17.35 14.72 11.27
C ARG A 44 -17.91 15.15 9.90
N GLU A 45 -17.11 15.81 9.07
CA GLU A 45 -17.56 16.27 7.75
C GLU A 45 -17.70 15.09 6.79
N LEU A 46 -16.77 14.13 6.84
CA LEU A 46 -16.84 12.90 6.06
C LEU A 46 -18.03 12.01 6.48
N ASP A 47 -18.28 11.87 7.78
CA ASP A 47 -19.44 11.16 8.34
C ASP A 47 -20.75 11.77 7.84
N GLU A 48 -20.86 13.11 7.87
CA GLU A 48 -22.03 13.85 7.36
C GLU A 48 -22.18 13.70 5.84
N PHE A 49 -21.09 13.77 5.08
CA PHE A 49 -21.07 13.55 3.63
C PHE A 49 -21.58 12.16 3.25
N LEU A 50 -21.05 11.10 3.87
CA LEU A 50 -21.47 9.72 3.60
C LEU A 50 -22.92 9.48 4.02
N SER A 51 -23.36 10.07 5.13
CA SER A 51 -24.75 10.01 5.58
C SER A 51 -25.72 10.67 4.59
N LEU A 52 -25.31 11.79 3.98
CA LEU A 52 -26.10 12.48 2.95
C LEU A 52 -26.16 11.66 1.66
N ILE A 53 -25.05 11.07 1.22
CA ILE A 53 -25.04 10.15 0.07
C ILE A 53 -25.93 8.92 0.32
N ALA A 54 -25.89 8.34 1.52
CA ALA A 54 -26.70 7.18 1.83
C ALA A 54 -28.22 7.49 1.87
N SER A 55 -28.61 8.74 2.13
CA SER A 55 -30.01 9.14 2.30
C SER A 55 -30.64 9.82 1.07
N GLU A 56 -29.90 10.66 0.35
CA GLU A 56 -30.39 11.45 -0.78
C GLU A 56 -30.48 10.63 -2.08
N LYS A 57 -31.47 10.90 -2.94
CA LYS A 57 -31.62 10.20 -4.23
C LYS A 57 -30.66 10.78 -5.28
N HIS A 58 -29.71 9.99 -5.74
CA HIS A 58 -28.75 10.38 -6.77
C HIS A 58 -28.21 9.18 -7.56
N SER A 59 -27.35 9.46 -8.55
CA SER A 59 -26.71 8.47 -9.44
C SER A 59 -25.28 8.08 -9.01
N LEU A 60 -24.64 8.88 -8.13
CA LEU A 60 -23.31 8.62 -7.60
C LEU A 60 -23.26 7.26 -6.87
N ARG A 61 -22.28 6.42 -7.21
CA ARG A 61 -21.97 5.19 -6.48
C ARG A 61 -20.71 5.40 -5.66
N VAL A 62 -20.74 5.01 -4.40
CA VAL A 62 -19.56 5.04 -3.53
C VAL A 62 -19.13 3.61 -3.24
N VAL A 63 -17.85 3.32 -3.46
CA VAL A 63 -17.21 2.06 -3.10
C VAL A 63 -16.14 2.36 -2.06
N LEU A 64 -16.17 1.61 -0.96
CA LEU A 64 -15.22 1.73 0.14
C LEU A 64 -14.58 0.36 0.32
N THR A 65 -13.26 0.31 0.40
CA THR A 65 -12.52 -0.86 0.91
C THR A 65 -12.10 -0.58 2.35
N THR A 66 -12.20 -1.57 3.23
CA THR A 66 -11.79 -1.45 4.63
C THR A 66 -11.55 -2.83 5.21
N ARG A 67 -10.56 -2.93 6.10
CA ARG A 67 -10.35 -4.13 6.94
C ARG A 67 -11.30 -4.17 8.15
N GLU A 68 -11.76 -3.00 8.56
CA GLU A 68 -12.63 -2.82 9.72
C GLU A 68 -14.10 -2.77 9.34
N LYS A 69 -14.96 -3.21 10.26
CA LYS A 69 -16.42 -3.14 10.06
C LYS A 69 -16.90 -1.69 10.20
N LEU A 70 -17.32 -1.11 9.08
CA LEU A 70 -17.85 0.26 9.04
C LEU A 70 -19.17 0.39 9.82
N GLN A 71 -19.23 1.37 10.73
CA GLN A 71 -20.43 1.79 11.44
C GLN A 71 -20.82 3.22 11.02
N LEU A 72 -21.83 3.33 10.14
CA LEU A 72 -22.39 4.63 9.77
C LEU A 72 -23.46 5.06 10.78
N LYS A 73 -23.44 6.34 11.17
CA LYS A 73 -24.46 6.95 12.04
C LYS A 73 -25.75 7.24 11.28
N THR A 74 -26.29 6.25 10.59
CA THR A 74 -27.51 6.44 9.81
C THR A 74 -28.67 5.71 10.47
N GLY A 75 -29.48 6.45 11.22
CA GLY A 75 -30.86 6.04 11.47
C GLY A 75 -31.55 5.79 10.12
N THR A 76 -32.10 4.60 9.93
CA THR A 76 -32.85 4.11 8.75
C THR A 76 -32.16 4.14 7.36
N ALA A 77 -30.99 4.77 7.16
CA ALA A 77 -30.30 4.81 5.84
C ALA A 77 -29.53 3.53 5.46
N ASN A 78 -29.67 2.44 6.22
CA ASN A 78 -29.07 1.13 5.90
C ASN A 78 -29.59 0.51 4.60
N ALA A 79 -30.71 0.97 4.04
CA ALA A 79 -31.30 0.35 2.84
C ALA A 79 -30.46 0.52 1.56
N ARG A 80 -29.56 1.50 1.50
CA ARG A 80 -28.72 1.79 0.32
C ARG A 80 -27.26 1.43 0.49
N VAL A 81 -26.88 0.96 1.67
CA VAL A 81 -25.52 0.51 1.98
C VAL A 81 -25.49 -1.00 1.85
N ARG A 82 -24.60 -1.51 0.99
CA ARG A 82 -24.37 -2.95 0.84
C ARG A 82 -22.96 -3.26 1.31
N ASN A 83 -22.85 -4.15 2.31
CA ASN A 83 -21.57 -4.72 2.69
C ASN A 83 -21.30 -5.96 1.83
N LEU A 84 -20.06 -6.07 1.33
CA LEU A 84 -19.56 -7.19 0.55
C LEU A 84 -18.35 -7.76 1.29
N PRO A 85 -18.54 -8.70 2.23
CA PRO A 85 -17.43 -9.27 2.98
C PRO A 85 -16.54 -10.11 2.06
N ILE A 86 -15.23 -9.89 2.13
CA ILE A 86 -14.20 -10.68 1.44
C ILE A 86 -13.46 -11.49 2.51
N GLU A 87 -14.00 -12.67 2.81
CA GLU A 87 -13.51 -13.52 3.93
C GLU A 87 -12.54 -14.61 3.48
N LYS A 88 -12.52 -14.92 2.18
CA LYS A 88 -11.73 -16.01 1.60
C LYS A 88 -10.75 -15.44 0.59
N GLY A 89 -9.61 -16.12 0.47
CA GLY A 89 -8.71 -15.92 -0.65
C GLY A 89 -9.36 -16.31 -1.98
N LEU A 90 -8.58 -16.21 -3.05
CA LEU A 90 -9.00 -16.61 -4.38
C LEU A 90 -9.40 -18.09 -4.41
N PRO A 91 -10.43 -18.45 -5.19
CA PRO A 91 -10.71 -19.84 -5.53
C PRO A 91 -9.49 -20.52 -6.17
N ASP A 92 -9.37 -21.84 -5.99
CA ASP A 92 -8.24 -22.65 -6.44
C ASP A 92 -7.78 -22.35 -7.90
N ASP A 93 -8.73 -22.28 -8.84
CA ASP A 93 -8.39 -22.03 -10.26
C ASP A 93 -7.90 -20.60 -10.51
N GLU A 94 -8.49 -19.61 -9.84
CA GLU A 94 -8.06 -18.21 -9.94
C GLU A 94 -6.72 -17.98 -9.25
N ALA A 95 -6.47 -18.66 -8.13
CA ALA A 95 -5.22 -18.61 -7.39
C ALA A 95 -4.07 -19.26 -8.15
N ILE A 96 -4.31 -20.40 -8.82
CA ILE A 96 -3.33 -21.02 -9.72
C ILE A 96 -3.09 -20.13 -10.93
N ALA A 97 -4.15 -19.57 -11.53
CA ALA A 97 -4.00 -18.64 -12.65
C ALA A 97 -3.16 -17.41 -12.28
N LEU A 98 -3.26 -16.93 -11.02
CA LEU A 98 -2.42 -15.83 -10.53
C LEU A 98 -0.93 -16.18 -10.51
N LEU A 99 -0.54 -17.43 -10.21
CA LEU A 99 0.87 -17.83 -10.28
C LEU A 99 1.43 -17.66 -11.69
N SER A 100 0.68 -18.11 -12.71
CA SER A 100 1.07 -17.95 -14.12
C SER A 100 1.03 -16.48 -14.59
N ASP A 101 0.05 -15.69 -14.14
CA ASP A 101 -0.02 -14.25 -14.43
C ASP A 101 1.22 -13.51 -13.88
N LEU A 102 1.72 -13.91 -12.71
CA LEU A 102 2.92 -13.31 -12.12
C LEU A 102 4.20 -13.62 -12.94
N GLU A 103 4.36 -14.83 -13.45
CA GLU A 103 5.46 -15.18 -14.36
C GLU A 103 5.38 -14.35 -15.66
N GLU A 104 4.19 -14.22 -16.25
CA GLU A 104 3.98 -13.40 -17.46
C GLU A 104 4.29 -11.92 -17.20
N ARG A 105 3.85 -11.37 -16.08
CA ARG A 105 4.06 -9.96 -15.70
C ARG A 105 5.52 -9.63 -15.43
N THR A 106 6.27 -10.56 -14.84
CA THR A 106 7.68 -10.34 -14.49
C THR A 106 8.64 -10.79 -15.60
N GLY A 107 8.18 -11.68 -16.49
CA GLY A 107 9.00 -12.31 -17.52
C GLY A 107 9.99 -13.33 -16.97
N VAL A 108 9.78 -13.80 -15.74
CA VAL A 108 10.64 -14.79 -15.07
C VAL A 108 9.87 -16.08 -14.93
N ASP A 109 10.43 -17.15 -15.47
CA ASP A 109 9.90 -18.50 -15.36
C ASP A 109 10.34 -19.11 -14.01
N CYS A 110 9.36 -19.40 -13.15
CA CYS A 110 9.54 -20.08 -11.87
C CYS A 110 9.18 -21.58 -11.97
N GLY A 111 8.93 -22.08 -13.18
CA GLY A 111 8.63 -23.48 -13.47
C GLY A 111 7.20 -23.89 -13.15
N PHE A 112 6.25 -22.95 -12.99
CA PHE A 112 4.88 -23.32 -12.61
C PHE A 112 4.14 -24.11 -13.69
N ALA A 113 4.55 -23.99 -14.96
CA ALA A 113 3.95 -24.71 -16.08
C ALA A 113 4.32 -26.20 -16.11
N GLU A 114 5.51 -26.55 -15.60
CA GLU A 114 6.05 -27.91 -15.54
C GLU A 114 5.59 -28.65 -14.28
N VAL A 115 5.21 -27.90 -13.25
CA VAL A 115 4.75 -28.45 -11.97
C VAL A 115 3.33 -28.98 -12.08
N GLY A 116 3.10 -30.18 -11.54
CA GLY A 116 1.77 -30.79 -11.51
C GLY A 116 0.76 -29.96 -10.69
N ARG A 117 -0.49 -29.90 -11.15
CA ARG A 117 -1.57 -29.14 -10.49
C ARG A 117 -1.71 -29.41 -8.99
N GLU A 118 -1.45 -30.63 -8.54
CA GLU A 118 -1.49 -30.99 -7.11
C GLU A 118 -0.53 -30.15 -6.26
N ILE A 119 0.67 -29.88 -6.76
CA ILE A 119 1.70 -29.11 -6.06
C ILE A 119 1.35 -27.62 -6.10
N LEU A 120 0.80 -27.13 -7.23
CA LEU A 120 0.28 -25.76 -7.32
C LEU A 120 -0.88 -25.52 -6.34
N LEU A 121 -1.81 -26.48 -6.21
CA LEU A 121 -2.87 -26.43 -5.20
C LEU A 121 -2.29 -26.43 -3.79
N ARG A 122 -1.27 -27.25 -3.53
CA ARG A 122 -0.57 -27.27 -2.24
C ARG A 122 0.01 -25.90 -1.90
N ALA A 123 0.62 -25.22 -2.87
CA ALA A 123 1.15 -23.86 -2.71
C ALA A 123 0.04 -22.85 -2.39
N VAL A 124 -1.03 -22.86 -3.18
CA VAL A 124 -2.19 -21.97 -3.00
C VAL A 124 -2.84 -22.19 -1.63
N HIS A 125 -3.04 -23.45 -1.23
CA HIS A 125 -3.65 -23.79 0.06
C HIS A 125 -2.76 -23.43 1.24
N ALA A 126 -1.42 -23.55 1.09
CA ALA A 126 -0.48 -23.15 2.13
C ALA A 126 -0.61 -21.65 2.51
N VAL A 127 -1.01 -20.81 1.55
CA VAL A 127 -1.32 -19.38 1.78
C VAL A 127 -2.82 -19.07 1.78
N LYS A 128 -3.67 -20.09 1.88
CA LYS A 128 -5.15 -19.98 1.94
C LYS A 128 -5.76 -19.20 0.75
N GLY A 129 -5.11 -19.24 -0.41
CA GLY A 129 -5.50 -18.49 -1.60
C GLY A 129 -5.34 -16.98 -1.48
N ILE A 130 -4.66 -16.45 -0.45
CA ILE A 130 -4.50 -15.01 -0.27
C ILE A 130 -3.55 -14.49 -1.36
N PRO A 131 -3.98 -13.52 -2.22
CA PRO A 131 -3.17 -13.04 -3.35
C PRO A 131 -1.75 -12.60 -2.94
N LYS A 132 -1.62 -11.85 -1.85
CA LYS A 132 -0.32 -11.40 -1.35
C LYS A 132 0.58 -12.56 -0.91
N GLY A 133 0.01 -13.66 -0.39
CA GLY A 133 0.76 -14.86 -0.07
C GLY A 133 1.28 -15.58 -1.32
N ILE A 134 0.47 -15.62 -2.37
CA ILE A 134 0.85 -16.16 -3.68
C ILE A 134 1.98 -15.32 -4.29
N GLU A 135 1.89 -13.98 -4.19
CA GLU A 135 2.98 -13.08 -4.59
C GLU A 135 4.28 -13.32 -3.82
N TYR A 136 4.23 -13.60 -2.51
CA TYR A 136 5.43 -13.94 -1.75
C TYR A 136 6.09 -15.23 -2.26
N ILE A 137 5.31 -16.28 -2.52
CA ILE A 137 5.82 -17.54 -3.07
C ILE A 137 6.56 -17.28 -4.40
N HIS A 138 5.89 -16.60 -5.34
CA HIS A 138 6.50 -16.25 -6.62
C HIS A 138 7.76 -15.39 -6.45
N SER A 139 7.70 -14.34 -5.62
CA SER A 139 8.82 -13.43 -5.39
C SER A 139 10.06 -14.14 -4.80
N ILE A 140 9.84 -15.11 -3.89
CA ILE A 140 10.90 -15.91 -3.28
C ILE A 140 11.58 -16.77 -4.35
N LEU A 141 10.80 -17.53 -5.13
CA LEU A 141 11.34 -18.43 -6.18
C LEU A 141 12.07 -17.65 -7.26
N MET A 142 11.50 -16.52 -7.67
CA MET A 142 12.11 -15.64 -8.67
C MET A 142 13.43 -15.02 -8.18
N LYS A 143 13.68 -14.93 -6.86
CA LYS A 143 14.95 -14.42 -6.30
C LYS A 143 16.01 -15.51 -6.14
N ASP A 144 15.61 -16.77 -5.97
CA ASP A 144 16.49 -17.93 -5.82
C ASP A 144 16.18 -18.98 -6.88
N GLU A 145 16.88 -18.88 -8.02
CA GLU A 145 16.76 -19.80 -9.16
C GLU A 145 17.11 -21.26 -8.83
N THR A 146 17.72 -21.52 -7.66
CA THR A 146 18.08 -22.88 -7.23
C THR A 146 17.00 -23.54 -6.37
N LEU A 147 16.02 -22.77 -5.92
CA LEU A 147 14.94 -23.22 -5.06
C LEU A 147 13.71 -23.61 -5.90
N SER A 148 13.29 -24.88 -5.83
CA SER A 148 12.04 -25.32 -6.46
C SER A 148 10.82 -25.00 -5.58
N LEU A 149 9.63 -24.98 -6.19
CA LEU A 149 8.37 -24.80 -5.44
C LEU A 149 8.18 -25.88 -4.38
N GLU A 150 8.50 -27.14 -4.69
CA GLU A 150 8.42 -28.25 -3.73
C GLU A 150 9.37 -28.04 -2.55
N GLN A 151 10.62 -27.67 -2.81
CA GLN A 151 11.62 -27.41 -1.76
C GLN A 151 11.20 -26.25 -0.86
N LEU A 152 10.62 -25.19 -1.44
CA LEU A 152 10.03 -24.10 -0.66
C LEU A 152 8.91 -24.64 0.23
N LEU A 153 7.94 -25.36 -0.33
CA LEU A 153 6.79 -25.89 0.40
C LEU A 153 7.15 -26.92 1.48
N ASP A 154 8.28 -27.61 1.34
CA ASP A 154 8.80 -28.55 2.32
C ASP A 154 9.45 -27.82 3.53
N SER A 155 9.62 -26.50 3.46
CA SER A 155 10.07 -25.66 4.58
C SER A 155 8.94 -25.41 5.58
N THR A 156 8.70 -26.39 6.46
CA THR A 156 7.61 -26.39 7.44
C THR A 156 7.49 -25.09 8.23
N SER A 157 8.61 -24.50 8.67
CA SER A 157 8.60 -23.26 9.47
C SER A 157 8.00 -22.05 8.74
N LEU A 158 8.00 -22.02 7.41
CA LEU A 158 7.42 -20.93 6.64
C LEU A 158 5.89 -21.02 6.57
N PHE A 159 5.35 -22.24 6.58
CA PHE A 159 3.93 -22.50 6.33
C PHE A 159 3.13 -22.93 7.58
N GLU A 160 3.75 -22.87 8.76
CA GLU A 160 3.07 -23.05 10.05
C GLU A 160 2.78 -21.70 10.74
N GLY A 161 1.66 -21.61 11.47
CA GLY A 161 1.31 -20.40 12.23
C GLY A 161 0.96 -19.20 11.36
N GLU A 162 1.63 -18.06 11.60
CA GLU A 162 1.42 -16.80 10.87
C GLU A 162 2.17 -16.79 9.53
N VAL A 163 1.69 -17.61 8.59
CA VAL A 163 2.35 -17.87 7.28
C VAL A 163 2.77 -16.60 6.54
N LEU A 164 1.90 -15.59 6.47
CA LEU A 164 2.23 -14.35 5.76
C LEU A 164 3.35 -13.56 6.44
N ASP A 165 3.43 -13.58 7.77
CA ASP A 165 4.50 -12.91 8.50
C ASP A 165 5.82 -13.66 8.32
N ASN A 166 5.79 -15.00 8.37
CA ASN A 166 6.96 -15.83 8.09
C ASN A 166 7.49 -15.60 6.67
N LEU A 167 6.61 -15.55 5.66
CA LEU A 167 6.99 -15.28 4.27
C LEU A 167 7.52 -13.85 4.09
N THR A 168 6.93 -12.85 4.77
CA THR A 168 7.41 -11.47 4.77
C THR A 168 8.83 -11.39 5.34
N GLU A 169 9.05 -12.03 6.50
CA GLU A 169 10.36 -12.11 7.15
C GLU A 169 11.38 -12.84 6.27
N PHE A 170 11.00 -13.98 5.71
CA PHE A 170 11.87 -14.74 4.82
C PHE A 170 12.29 -13.91 3.62
N GLN A 171 11.33 -13.29 2.92
CA GLN A 171 11.61 -12.42 1.79
C GLN A 171 12.55 -11.26 2.19
N TYR A 172 12.25 -10.57 3.29
CA TYR A 172 13.10 -9.48 3.79
C TYR A 172 14.53 -9.93 4.10
N ASN A 173 14.69 -11.12 4.69
CA ASN A 173 15.99 -11.70 5.03
C ASN A 173 16.78 -12.19 3.80
N HIS A 174 16.17 -12.29 2.62
CA HIS A 174 16.85 -12.59 1.36
C HIS A 174 17.22 -11.34 0.55
N LEU A 175 16.86 -10.15 1.05
CA LEU A 175 17.27 -8.89 0.44
C LEU A 175 18.72 -8.56 0.78
N SER A 176 19.39 -7.98 -0.21
CA SER A 176 20.67 -7.31 -0.02
C SER A 176 20.55 -6.14 0.95
N GLU A 177 21.68 -5.74 1.53
CA GLU A 177 21.71 -4.63 2.48
C GLU A 177 21.17 -3.31 1.87
N GLN A 178 21.46 -3.05 0.60
CA GLN A 178 20.96 -1.86 -0.11
C GLN A 178 19.44 -1.91 -0.28
N GLU A 179 18.89 -3.06 -0.70
CA GLU A 179 17.44 -3.28 -0.83
C GLU A 179 16.73 -3.09 0.52
N ARG A 180 17.26 -3.64 1.62
CA ARG A 180 16.68 -3.45 2.97
C ARG A 180 16.69 -2.00 3.42
N ARG A 181 17.79 -1.27 3.18
CA ARG A 181 17.90 0.16 3.51
C ARG A 181 16.87 0.99 2.75
N VAL A 182 16.65 0.68 1.46
CA VAL A 182 15.61 1.33 0.65
C VAL A 182 14.22 1.02 1.18
N LEU A 183 13.92 -0.24 1.50
CA LEU A 183 12.64 -0.64 2.11
C LEU A 183 12.37 0.08 3.44
N MET A 184 13.37 0.13 4.32
CA MET A 184 13.27 0.83 5.59
C MET A 184 13.04 2.33 5.38
N ALA A 185 13.74 2.97 4.44
CA ALA A 185 13.53 4.38 4.11
C ALA A 185 12.17 4.63 3.43
N LEU A 186 11.66 3.70 2.62
CA LEU A 186 10.31 3.80 2.06
C LEU A 186 9.23 3.65 3.14
N SER A 187 9.50 2.85 4.17
CA SER A 187 8.48 2.51 5.18
C SER A 187 8.01 3.69 6.04
N VAL A 188 8.74 4.81 6.03
CA VAL A 188 8.35 6.04 6.76
C VAL A 188 7.38 6.93 5.97
N PHE A 189 7.13 6.62 4.69
CA PHE A 189 6.20 7.39 3.87
C PHE A 189 4.81 6.77 3.86
N ASP A 190 3.79 7.56 4.16
CA ASP A 190 2.39 7.14 4.11
C ASP A 190 1.77 7.23 2.69
N LYS A 191 2.58 7.57 1.68
CA LYS A 191 2.14 7.81 0.30
C LYS A 191 3.18 7.34 -0.70
N PRO A 192 2.78 7.03 -1.95
CA PRO A 192 3.72 6.79 -3.03
C PRO A 192 4.71 7.95 -3.19
N VAL A 193 5.99 7.64 -3.33
CA VAL A 193 7.06 8.64 -3.47
C VAL A 193 7.97 8.38 -4.67
N PRO A 194 8.51 9.42 -5.33
CA PRO A 194 9.46 9.24 -6.42
C PRO A 194 10.83 8.78 -5.90
N ALA A 195 11.64 8.15 -6.75
CA ALA A 195 12.97 7.66 -6.38
C ALA A 195 13.88 8.73 -5.75
N VAL A 196 13.78 9.99 -6.22
CA VAL A 196 14.55 11.12 -5.69
C VAL A 196 14.27 11.40 -4.21
N ALA A 197 13.03 11.20 -3.74
CA ALA A 197 12.69 11.36 -2.34
C ALA A 197 13.36 10.29 -1.48
N VAL A 198 13.37 9.05 -1.95
CA VAL A 198 14.05 7.93 -1.28
C VAL A 198 15.55 8.16 -1.22
N GLN A 199 16.17 8.54 -2.34
CA GLN A 199 17.59 8.89 -2.40
C GLN A 199 17.93 10.04 -1.44
N PHE A 200 17.10 11.10 -1.42
CA PHE A 200 17.29 12.24 -0.56
C PHE A 200 17.31 11.84 0.92
N ILE A 201 16.39 10.98 1.37
CA ILE A 201 16.36 10.52 2.75
C ILE A 201 17.61 9.69 3.09
N LEU A 202 18.04 8.82 2.18
CA LEU A 202 19.18 7.91 2.40
C LEU A 202 20.55 8.60 2.36
N LEU A 203 20.69 9.69 1.60
CA LEU A 203 21.97 10.32 1.30
C LEU A 203 22.88 10.60 2.51
N PRO A 204 22.41 11.12 3.66
CA PRO A 204 23.29 11.40 4.80
C PRO A 204 23.80 10.15 5.53
N PHE A 205 23.10 9.02 5.37
CA PHE A 205 23.41 7.77 6.07
C PHE A 205 24.24 6.85 5.17
N TYR A 206 23.91 6.82 3.88
CA TYR A 206 24.48 5.93 2.88
C TYR A 206 24.71 6.68 1.56
N PRO A 207 25.76 7.51 1.46
CA PRO A 207 25.99 8.39 0.31
C PRO A 207 26.27 7.61 -0.99
N ASP A 208 26.85 6.41 -0.88
CA ASP A 208 27.20 5.57 -2.02
C ASP A 208 26.06 4.62 -2.45
N LEU A 209 24.92 4.64 -1.75
CA LEU A 209 23.77 3.77 -2.07
C LEU A 209 23.00 4.36 -3.27
N ASP A 210 22.90 3.58 -4.33
CA ASP A 210 22.07 3.88 -5.50
C ASP A 210 20.63 3.41 -5.26
N ALA A 211 19.78 4.33 -4.78
CA ALA A 211 18.39 4.01 -4.49
C ALA A 211 17.63 3.65 -5.77
N GLY A 212 17.99 4.24 -6.91
CA GLY A 212 17.32 3.97 -8.19
C GLY A 212 17.50 2.53 -8.64
N THR A 213 18.71 1.99 -8.56
CA THR A 213 18.98 0.58 -8.89
C THR A 213 18.29 -0.36 -7.91
N ALA A 214 18.40 -0.11 -6.61
CA ALA A 214 17.74 -0.93 -5.59
C ALA A 214 16.19 -0.93 -5.74
N LEU A 215 15.58 0.23 -6.02
CA LEU A 215 14.14 0.34 -6.30
C LEU A 215 13.73 -0.48 -7.52
N LYS A 216 14.48 -0.40 -8.63
CA LYS A 216 14.21 -1.21 -9.84
C LYS A 216 14.28 -2.71 -9.54
N THR A 217 15.26 -3.14 -8.76
CA THR A 217 15.37 -4.55 -8.36
C THR A 217 14.18 -4.98 -7.49
N LEU A 218 13.77 -4.15 -6.53
CA LEU A 218 12.61 -4.42 -5.67
C LEU A 218 11.29 -4.46 -6.45
N VAL A 219 11.11 -3.61 -7.46
CA VAL A 219 9.95 -3.64 -8.36
C VAL A 219 9.95 -4.90 -9.21
N ARG A 220 11.10 -5.25 -9.81
CA ARG A 220 11.23 -6.48 -10.60
C ARG A 220 10.87 -7.70 -9.76
N ASN A 221 11.21 -7.67 -8.46
CA ASN A 221 10.95 -8.76 -7.56
C ASN A 221 9.54 -8.76 -6.94
N SER A 222 8.62 -7.93 -7.43
CA SER A 222 7.24 -7.81 -6.93
C SER A 222 7.13 -7.44 -5.44
N ILE A 223 8.13 -6.73 -4.90
CA ILE A 223 8.12 -6.24 -3.51
C ILE A 223 7.54 -4.82 -3.43
N LEU A 224 7.80 -4.02 -4.46
CA LEU A 224 7.28 -2.67 -4.60
C LEU A 224 6.20 -2.59 -5.66
N LEU A 225 5.20 -1.77 -5.39
CA LEU A 225 4.22 -1.36 -6.38
C LEU A 225 4.68 -0.06 -7.03
N THR A 226 4.49 0.05 -8.35
CA THR A 226 4.74 1.28 -9.11
C THR A 226 3.43 1.82 -9.65
N ARG A 227 3.18 3.11 -9.42
CA ARG A 227 2.01 3.77 -10.02
C ARG A 227 2.34 4.25 -11.43
N ARG A 228 1.69 3.65 -12.44
CA ARG A 228 1.83 4.08 -13.84
C ARG A 228 1.45 5.55 -13.98
N GLY A 229 2.33 6.34 -14.59
CA GLY A 229 2.13 7.75 -14.89
C GLY A 229 2.95 8.73 -14.04
N ASN A 230 3.36 8.35 -12.82
CA ASN A 230 4.02 9.28 -11.88
C ASN A 230 5.39 8.81 -11.37
N ASP A 231 5.89 7.64 -11.81
CA ASP A 231 7.16 7.03 -11.36
C ASP A 231 7.35 7.03 -9.84
N THR A 232 6.25 6.80 -9.11
CA THR A 232 6.24 6.69 -7.65
C THR A 232 6.21 5.24 -7.21
N PHE A 233 6.90 4.99 -6.11
CA PHE A 233 7.04 3.70 -5.45
C PHE A 233 6.25 3.70 -4.16
N GLU A 234 5.55 2.60 -3.90
CA GLU A 234 4.83 2.37 -2.65
C GLU A 234 5.05 0.93 -2.17
N LEU A 235 4.96 0.75 -0.85
CA LEU A 235 5.01 -0.56 -0.22
C LEU A 235 3.60 -1.06 0.04
N HIS A 236 3.43 -2.38 -0.07
CA HIS A 236 2.23 -2.98 0.51
C HIS A 236 2.25 -2.74 2.03
N PRO A 237 1.12 -2.41 2.69
CA PRO A 237 1.10 -2.03 4.10
C PRO A 237 1.74 -3.06 5.05
N ARG A 238 1.66 -4.36 4.71
CA ARG A 238 2.35 -5.42 5.48
C ARG A 238 3.87 -5.29 5.41
N ASP A 239 4.42 -5.10 4.21
CA ASP A 239 5.86 -4.98 3.98
C ASP A 239 6.40 -3.67 4.59
N GLN A 240 5.61 -2.59 4.49
CA GLN A 240 5.87 -1.33 5.18
C GLN A 240 5.96 -1.51 6.68
N GLN A 241 4.96 -2.14 7.30
CA GLN A 241 4.95 -2.34 8.75
C GLN A 241 6.13 -3.21 9.20
N TYR A 242 6.45 -4.27 8.46
CA TYR A 242 7.58 -5.13 8.77
C TYR A 242 8.91 -4.36 8.67
N ALA A 243 9.17 -3.67 7.56
CA ALA A 243 10.39 -2.88 7.38
C ALA A 243 10.51 -1.75 8.40
N TYR A 244 9.41 -1.07 8.74
CA TYR A 244 9.39 -0.02 9.75
C TYR A 244 9.77 -0.56 11.14
N LYS A 245 9.34 -1.79 11.49
CA LYS A 245 9.71 -2.45 12.75
C LYS A 245 11.21 -2.70 12.87
N GLN A 246 11.92 -2.90 11.75
CA GLN A 246 13.37 -3.14 11.74
C GLN A 246 14.20 -1.88 12.04
N LEU A 247 13.62 -0.69 11.90
CA LEU A 247 14.32 0.55 12.22
C LEU A 247 14.47 0.74 13.73
N PRO A 248 15.69 1.06 14.24
CA PRO A 248 15.86 1.55 15.59
C PRO A 248 15.01 2.79 15.84
N GLU A 249 14.33 2.85 16.98
CA GLU A 249 13.39 3.93 17.28
C GLU A 249 14.12 5.28 17.46
N THR A 250 15.17 5.29 18.27
CA THR A 250 15.97 6.47 18.56
C THR A 250 17.47 6.18 18.40
N GLY A 251 18.25 7.24 18.24
CA GLY A 251 19.71 7.19 18.13
C GLY A 251 20.28 8.59 18.07
N LYS A 252 21.58 8.71 17.84
CA LYS A 252 22.25 10.01 17.67
C LYS A 252 21.82 10.68 16.36
N PRO A 253 21.90 12.01 16.26
CA PRO A 253 21.75 12.70 14.98
C PRO A 253 22.73 12.11 13.95
N GLY A 254 22.21 11.80 12.75
CA GLY A 254 23.01 11.16 11.69
C GLY A 254 23.04 9.63 11.73
N GLU A 255 22.40 8.98 12.70
CA GLU A 255 22.17 7.53 12.68
C GLU A 255 20.88 7.18 11.93
N PHE A 256 20.84 6.00 11.28
CA PHE A 256 19.70 5.52 10.51
C PHE A 256 18.59 5.00 11.44
N THR A 257 17.74 5.92 11.92
CA THR A 257 16.70 5.67 12.93
C THR A 257 15.34 6.20 12.48
N ARG A 258 14.24 5.72 13.07
CA ARG A 258 12.87 6.18 12.76
C ARG A 258 12.73 7.69 12.89
N VAL A 259 13.20 8.27 14.01
CA VAL A 259 13.10 9.72 14.27
C VAL A 259 13.85 10.54 13.22
N ASN A 260 15.06 10.13 12.86
CA ASN A 260 15.87 10.86 11.88
C ASN A 260 15.27 10.75 10.47
N LEU A 261 14.74 9.58 10.10
CA LEU A 261 14.07 9.38 8.81
C LEU A 261 12.77 10.17 8.70
N HIS A 262 11.93 10.18 9.75
CA HIS A 262 10.72 11.02 9.79
C HIS A 262 11.01 12.50 9.67
N THR A 263 12.07 12.97 10.33
CA THR A 263 12.50 14.37 10.21
C THR A 263 12.86 14.71 8.76
N ARG A 264 13.59 13.83 8.07
CA ARG A 264 13.94 14.04 6.66
C ARG A 264 12.75 13.86 5.70
N ALA A 265 11.83 12.96 6.00
CA ALA A 265 10.60 12.80 5.24
C ALA A 265 9.73 14.05 5.32
N ALA A 266 9.70 14.71 6.48
CA ALA A 266 9.03 16.01 6.63
C ALA A 266 9.67 17.08 5.75
N ASP A 267 11.00 17.07 5.59
CA ASP A 267 11.69 17.98 4.66
C ASP A 267 11.30 17.70 3.20
N VAL A 268 11.11 16.43 2.79
CA VAL A 268 10.59 16.07 1.46
C VAL A 268 9.19 16.63 1.24
N GLY A 269 8.35 16.62 2.28
CA GLY A 269 6.98 17.13 2.19
C GLY A 269 6.82 18.64 2.32
N GLY A 270 7.77 19.30 2.98
CA GLY A 270 7.86 20.75 3.08
C GLY A 270 8.64 21.40 1.93
N ALA A 271 9.60 20.68 1.34
CA ALA A 271 10.33 21.13 0.17
C ALA A 271 9.51 20.83 -1.09
N LYS A 272 9.17 21.88 -1.85
CA LYS A 272 9.03 21.71 -3.29
C LYS A 272 10.40 21.25 -3.79
N LEU A 273 10.59 19.93 -3.94
CA LEU A 273 11.80 19.36 -4.50
C LEU A 273 11.98 19.93 -5.92
N ASN A 274 12.76 20.99 -6.05
CA ASN A 274 13.31 21.38 -7.34
C ASN A 274 14.31 20.29 -7.72
N PRO A 275 14.07 19.52 -8.79
CA PRO A 275 15.01 18.49 -9.22
C PRO A 275 16.38 19.13 -9.53
N PRO A 276 17.49 18.42 -9.31
CA PRO A 276 18.79 18.88 -9.77
C PRO A 276 18.72 19.14 -11.29
N SER A 277 19.21 20.31 -11.68
CA SER A 277 19.08 20.88 -13.02
C SER A 277 19.69 19.98 -14.11
N ARG A 278 18.88 19.09 -14.68
CA ARG A 278 18.90 18.59 -16.08
C ARG A 278 17.79 17.56 -16.30
N ILE A 279 16.55 18.00 -16.33
CA ILE A 279 15.45 17.32 -17.04
C ILE A 279 14.65 18.43 -17.72
N THR A 280 14.51 18.32 -19.04
CA THR A 280 13.79 19.26 -19.90
C THR A 280 12.31 19.30 -19.54
N ASP A 281 11.74 20.50 -19.65
CA ASP A 281 10.33 20.84 -19.44
C ASP A 281 9.39 19.73 -19.90
N TYR A 282 8.71 19.04 -18.96
CA TYR A 282 7.30 18.66 -19.05
C TYR A 282 6.82 18.21 -17.64
N ASP A 283 5.82 18.96 -17.16
CA ASP A 283 4.83 18.66 -16.12
C ASP A 283 5.25 18.56 -14.65
N ILE A 284 5.27 19.75 -14.02
CA ILE A 284 5.07 19.99 -12.60
C ILE A 284 3.56 20.06 -12.34
N GLU A 285 3.02 19.19 -11.48
CA GLU A 285 1.98 19.53 -10.50
C GLU A 285 1.80 18.39 -9.47
N CYS A 286 2.59 18.41 -8.39
CA CYS A 286 2.35 17.62 -7.19
C CYS A 286 2.01 18.56 -6.03
N ASN A 287 0.75 18.96 -5.91
CA ASN A 287 0.21 19.58 -4.71
C ASN A 287 -0.38 18.50 -3.81
N GLY A 288 0.43 17.91 -2.94
CA GLY A 288 -0.02 16.96 -1.93
C GLY A 288 0.91 16.93 -0.75
N GLY A 289 0.60 17.69 0.31
CA GLY A 289 1.35 17.61 1.57
C GLY A 289 1.34 16.19 2.14
N PHE A 290 2.46 15.79 2.73
CA PHE A 290 2.60 14.55 3.49
C PHE A 290 1.98 14.77 4.87
N ARG A 291 1.06 13.88 5.28
CA ARG A 291 0.52 13.86 6.65
C ARG A 291 1.26 12.75 7.38
N PHE A 292 1.89 13.06 8.51
CA PHE A 292 2.52 12.10 9.40
C PHE A 292 1.57 11.81 10.56
N SER A 293 0.72 10.78 10.41
CA SER A 293 -0.33 10.45 11.38
C SER A 293 0.22 9.99 12.73
N HIS A 294 1.45 9.47 12.75
CA HIS A 294 2.15 8.92 13.91
C HIS A 294 2.97 9.96 14.70
N LEU A 295 2.95 11.24 14.31
CA LEU A 295 3.59 12.34 15.05
C LEU A 295 2.65 13.10 15.99
N GLN A 296 1.47 12.56 16.31
CA GLN A 296 0.63 13.13 17.38
C GLN A 296 1.31 12.91 18.73
N ARG A 297 2.12 13.88 19.14
CA ARG A 297 2.54 14.03 20.54
C ARG A 297 1.29 14.31 21.36
N GLU A 298 1.03 13.44 22.33
CA GLU A 298 0.23 13.79 23.50
C GLU A 298 0.79 15.09 24.10
N LYS A 299 -0.05 16.12 24.14
CA LYS A 299 0.00 17.23 25.07
C LYS A 299 -1.41 17.59 25.48
#